data_AF-A0AAU0PG92-F1
#
_entry.id   AF-A0AAU0PG92-F1
#
_cell.length_a   1.000
_cell.length_b   1.000
_cell.length_c   1.000
_cell.angle_alpha   90.00
_cell.angle_beta   90.00
_cell.angle_gamma   90.00
#
_symmetry.space_group_name_H-M   'P 1'
#
loop_
_entity.id
_entity.type
_entity.pdbx_description
1 polymer ?
#
loop_
_entity_poly.entity_id
_entity_poly.type
_entity_poly.pdbx_seq_one_letter_code
_entity_poly.pdbx_strand_id
1 'polypeptide(L)'
;MLNVAIIGSRDFKNKELLDTTMKKIQEQNDITKIISGGAKGADTMGVQLSNKNNIETLVFYPDFKKHKRAYHFRNRQIVIQSDLIVAFWNGYSTGTKYTINFAKNLEKEVIIVKY
;
A
#
# COMPACT_ATOMS: atom_id res chain seq x y z
N MET A 1 -16.18 -1.76 -7.00
CA MET A 1 -14.88 -1.52 -7.65
C MET A 1 -14.05 -0.66 -6.72
N LEU A 2 -12.96 -1.21 -6.20
CA LEU A 2 -12.13 -0.62 -5.15
C LEU A 2 -10.66 -0.69 -5.55
N ASN A 3 -9.98 0.45 -5.57
CA ASN A 3 -8.52 0.51 -5.74
C ASN A 3 -7.85 0.50 -4.37
N VAL A 4 -7.06 -0.53 -4.08
CA VAL A 4 -6.46 -0.73 -2.76
C VAL A 4 -4.95 -0.53 -2.82
N ALA A 5 -4.44 0.41 -2.02
CA ALA A 5 -3.02 0.51 -1.76
C ALA A 5 -2.57 -0.51 -0.72
N ILE A 6 -1.55 -1.30 -1.05
CA ILE A 6 -0.82 -2.12 -0.07
C ILE A 6 0.54 -1.47 0.15
N ILE A 7 0.73 -0.96 1.36
CA ILE A 7 1.97 -0.30 1.77
C ILE A 7 2.45 -0.90 3.09
N GLY A 8 3.73 -0.71 3.41
CA GLY A 8 4.18 -1.07 4.74
C GLY A 8 5.65 -0.83 5.00
N SER A 9 6.06 -1.20 6.20
CA SER A 9 7.47 -1.16 6.56
C SER A 9 8.26 -2.24 5.78
N ARG A 10 9.53 -1.92 5.47
CA ARG A 10 10.35 -2.76 4.57
C ARG A 10 10.77 -4.10 5.18
N ASP A 11 10.69 -4.21 6.49
CA ASP A 11 10.95 -5.38 7.33
C ASP A 11 9.74 -6.30 7.47
N PHE A 12 8.57 -5.91 6.96
CA PHE A 12 7.37 -6.77 6.99
C PHE A 12 7.62 -8.07 6.22
N LYS A 13 7.36 -9.21 6.88
CA LYS A 13 7.60 -10.56 6.34
C LYS A 13 6.41 -11.51 6.47
N ASN A 14 5.32 -11.11 7.12
CA ASN A 14 4.21 -11.99 7.42
C ASN A 14 3.20 -12.06 6.26
N LYS A 15 3.47 -12.94 5.30
CA LYS A 15 2.61 -13.13 4.12
C LYS A 15 1.20 -13.61 4.49
N GLU A 16 1.07 -14.48 5.48
CA GLU A 16 -0.23 -15.01 5.92
C GLU A 16 -1.14 -13.92 6.48
N LEU A 17 -0.58 -13.00 7.27
CA LEU A 17 -1.31 -11.84 7.79
C LEU A 17 -1.81 -10.93 6.66
N LEU A 18 -0.98 -10.72 5.62
CA LEU A 18 -1.38 -9.95 4.45
C LEU A 18 -2.50 -10.64 3.68
N ASP A 19 -2.31 -11.92 3.33
CA ASP A 19 -3.29 -12.71 2.57
C ASP A 19 -4.64 -12.75 3.30
N THR A 20 -4.63 -12.97 4.62
CA THR A 20 -5.85 -13.02 5.44
C THR A 20 -6.53 -11.66 5.55
N THR A 21 -5.75 -10.58 5.69
CA THR A 21 -6.30 -9.21 5.71
C THR A 21 -6.97 -8.87 4.38
N MET A 22 -6.29 -9.16 3.27
CA MET A 22 -6.80 -8.87 1.93
C MET A 22 -8.03 -9.72 1.59
N LYS A 23 -8.05 -10.99 2.00
CA LYS A 23 -9.21 -11.87 1.81
C LYS A 23 -10.48 -11.28 2.44
N LYS A 24 -10.39 -10.79 3.69
CA LYS A 24 -11.54 -10.16 4.37
C LYS A 24 -12.06 -8.92 3.63
N ILE A 25 -11.16 -8.14 3.05
CA ILE A 25 -11.52 -6.96 2.26
C ILE A 25 -12.23 -7.38 0.97
N GLN A 26 -11.71 -8.41 0.29
CA GLN A 26 -12.28 -8.96 -0.95
C GLN A 26 -13.67 -9.59 -0.75
N GLU A 27 -13.95 -10.18 0.42
CA GLU A 27 -15.27 -10.74 0.74
C GLU A 27 -16.38 -9.69 0.78
N GLN A 28 -16.01 -8.42 0.99
CA GLN A 28 -16.95 -7.30 1.11
C GLN A 28 -16.86 -6.31 -0.07
N ASN A 29 -15.80 -6.40 -0.88
CA ASN A 29 -15.49 -5.42 -1.90
C ASN A 29 -14.91 -6.09 -3.14
N ASP A 30 -15.36 -5.62 -4.31
CA ASP A 30 -14.75 -5.96 -5.58
C ASP A 30 -13.47 -5.14 -5.80
N ILE A 31 -12.30 -5.74 -5.53
CA ILE A 31 -10.98 -5.11 -5.70
C ILE A 31 -10.55 -5.20 -7.16
N THR A 32 -10.41 -4.04 -7.79
CA THR A 32 -10.08 -3.94 -9.22
C THR A 32 -8.61 -3.66 -9.47
N LYS A 33 -7.92 -3.06 -8.50
CA LYS A 33 -6.52 -2.66 -8.63
C LYS A 33 -5.78 -2.72 -7.30
N ILE A 34 -4.57 -3.25 -7.33
CA ILE A 34 -3.60 -3.12 -6.23
C ILE A 34 -2.59 -2.05 -6.59
N ILE A 35 -2.41 -1.09 -5.69
CA ILE A 35 -1.47 0.01 -5.83
C ILE A 35 -0.30 -0.18 -4.86
N SER A 36 0.91 -0.10 -5.36
CA SER A 36 2.13 -0.34 -4.58
C SER A 36 3.17 0.74 -4.86
N GLY A 37 4.12 0.88 -3.94
CA GLY A 37 5.28 1.75 -4.09
C GLY A 37 6.57 1.03 -4.48
N GLY A 38 6.49 -0.27 -4.74
CA GLY A 38 7.62 -1.08 -5.21
C GLY A 38 8.75 -1.22 -4.18
N ALA A 39 8.49 -0.98 -2.89
CA ALA A 39 9.47 -1.22 -1.84
C ALA A 39 9.56 -2.73 -1.48
N LYS A 40 10.58 -3.09 -0.68
CA LYS A 40 10.63 -4.39 0.00
C LYS A 40 9.50 -4.50 1.04
N GLY A 41 9.21 -5.72 1.49
CA GLY A 41 8.21 -5.99 2.51
C GLY A 41 6.80 -5.99 1.94
N ALA A 42 5.87 -5.27 2.58
CA ALA A 42 4.46 -5.27 2.22
C ALA A 42 4.20 -4.90 0.76
N ASP A 43 4.88 -3.88 0.22
CA ASP A 43 4.77 -3.47 -1.18
C ASP A 43 5.08 -4.62 -2.16
N THR A 44 6.12 -5.42 -1.89
CA THR A 44 6.50 -6.59 -2.70
C THR A 44 5.44 -7.69 -2.59
N MET A 45 4.98 -7.96 -1.38
CA MET A 45 3.96 -8.99 -1.13
C MET A 45 2.61 -8.62 -1.73
N GLY A 46 2.25 -7.33 -1.74
CA GLY A 46 1.05 -6.84 -2.40
C GLY A 46 1.05 -7.09 -3.91
N VAL A 47 2.20 -6.85 -4.57
CA VAL A 47 2.37 -7.18 -6.00
C VAL A 47 2.33 -8.68 -6.25
N GLN A 48 2.87 -9.49 -5.34
CA GLN A 48 2.76 -10.95 -5.44
C GLN A 48 1.31 -11.42 -5.29
N LEU A 49 0.54 -10.84 -4.35
CA LEU A 49 -0.87 -11.12 -4.16
C LEU A 49 -1.69 -10.74 -5.39
N SER A 50 -1.46 -9.56 -5.98
CA SER A 50 -2.19 -9.13 -7.17
C SER A 50 -1.94 -10.06 -8.36
N ASN A 51 -0.67 -10.42 -8.61
CA ASN A 51 -0.31 -11.37 -9.66
C ASN A 51 -0.95 -12.75 -9.43
N LYS A 52 -0.94 -13.25 -8.19
CA LYS A 52 -1.57 -14.54 -7.85
C LYS A 52 -3.08 -14.56 -8.13
N ASN A 53 -3.75 -13.43 -7.94
CA ASN A 53 -5.20 -13.31 -8.07
C ASN A 53 -5.65 -12.66 -9.39
N ASN A 54 -4.74 -12.44 -10.35
CA ASN A 54 -5.01 -11.75 -11.61
C ASN A 54 -5.66 -10.36 -11.43
N ILE A 55 -5.24 -9.61 -10.41
CA ILE A 55 -5.71 -8.24 -10.15
C ILE A 55 -4.76 -7.24 -10.83
N GLU A 56 -5.31 -6.22 -11.48
CA GLU A 56 -4.51 -5.15 -12.08
C GLU A 56 -3.58 -4.53 -11.04
N THR A 57 -2.33 -4.24 -11.43
CA THR A 57 -1.33 -3.71 -10.51
C THR A 57 -0.75 -2.41 -11.04
N LEU A 58 -0.69 -1.38 -10.19
CA LEU A 58 -0.05 -0.11 -10.48
C LEU A 58 1.06 0.15 -9.47
N VAL A 59 2.31 0.22 -9.94
CA VAL A 59 3.48 0.42 -9.07
C VAL A 59 4.10 1.79 -9.30
N PHE A 60 4.19 2.59 -8.25
CA PHE A 60 4.87 3.89 -8.29
C PHE A 60 6.29 3.78 -7.74
N TYR A 61 7.28 3.98 -8.61
CA TYR A 61 8.69 4.07 -8.20
C TYR A 61 9.13 5.52 -7.95
N PRO A 62 10.03 5.77 -6.98
CA PRO A 62 10.54 7.12 -6.75
C PRO A 62 11.41 7.60 -7.92
N ASP A 63 11.08 8.78 -8.47
CA ASP A 63 11.88 9.45 -9.51
C ASP A 63 12.79 10.53 -8.91
N PHE A 64 14.05 10.17 -8.68
CA PHE A 64 15.07 11.08 -8.13
C PHE A 64 15.60 12.10 -9.12
N LYS A 65 15.40 11.89 -10.43
CA LYS A 65 15.82 12.86 -11.46
C LYS A 65 14.87 14.06 -11.47
N LYS A 66 13.57 13.82 -11.30
CA LYS A 66 12.54 14.87 -11.34
C LYS A 66 12.23 15.49 -9.98
N HIS A 67 12.44 14.78 -8.87
CA HIS A 67 11.96 15.23 -7.57
C HIS A 67 13.00 15.09 -6.45
N LYS A 68 13.35 16.22 -5.81
CA LYS A 68 14.19 16.25 -4.59
C LYS A 68 13.62 15.40 -3.44
N ARG A 69 12.29 15.27 -3.36
CA ARG A 69 11.57 14.45 -2.37
C ARG A 69 10.83 13.29 -3.04
N ALA A 70 11.53 12.56 -3.91
CA ALA A 70 10.97 11.49 -4.75
C ALA A 70 10.11 10.47 -3.98
N TYR A 71 10.55 10.01 -2.80
CA TYR A 71 9.77 9.09 -1.97
C TYR A 71 8.44 9.69 -1.52
N HIS A 72 8.44 10.92 -1.02
CA HIS A 72 7.20 11.57 -0.59
C HIS A 72 6.28 11.86 -1.76
N PHE A 73 6.83 12.30 -2.89
CA PHE A 73 6.04 12.50 -4.11
C PHE A 73 5.36 11.19 -4.53
N ARG A 74 6.13 10.11 -4.61
CA ARG A 74 5.62 8.77 -4.90
C ARG A 74 4.55 8.31 -3.91
N ASN A 75 4.77 8.50 -2.61
CA ASN A 75 3.80 8.09 -1.59
C ASN A 75 2.47 8.85 -1.70
N ARG A 76 2.51 10.14 -2.10
CA ARG A 76 1.29 10.90 -2.38
C ARG A 76 0.53 10.34 -3.58
N GLN A 77 1.24 9.95 -4.65
CA GLN A 77 0.60 9.34 -5.82
C GLN A 77 -0.11 8.02 -5.47
N ILE A 78 0.49 7.18 -4.64
CA ILE A 78 -0.15 5.95 -4.13
C ILE A 78 -1.50 6.29 -3.48
N VAL A 79 -1.50 7.24 -2.54
CA VAL A 79 -2.71 7.62 -1.79
C VAL A 79 -3.76 8.25 -2.69
N ILE A 80 -3.36 9.15 -3.60
CA ILE A 80 -4.28 9.84 -4.52
C ILE A 80 -5.01 8.83 -5.41
N GLN A 81 -4.32 7.78 -5.86
CA GLN A 81 -4.86 6.78 -6.78
C GLN A 81 -5.65 5.66 -6.10
N SER A 82 -5.68 5.63 -4.77
CA SER A 82 -6.30 4.56 -3.99
C SER A 82 -7.56 5.06 -3.28
N ASP A 83 -8.53 4.16 -3.12
CA ASP A 83 -9.74 4.41 -2.33
C ASP A 83 -9.53 3.98 -0.89
N LEU A 84 -8.85 2.83 -0.71
CA LEU A 84 -8.51 2.24 0.58
C LEU A 84 -6.98 2.06 0.69
N ILE A 85 -6.42 2.40 1.84
CA ILE A 85 -5.01 2.17 2.17
C ILE A 85 -4.92 1.07 3.24
N VAL A 86 -4.25 -0.03 2.92
CA VAL A 86 -3.89 -1.08 3.88
C VAL A 86 -2.40 -0.94 4.22
N ALA A 87 -2.11 -0.53 5.45
CA ALA A 87 -0.78 -0.23 5.92
C ALA A 87 -0.30 -1.25 6.96
N PHE A 88 0.65 -2.11 6.56
CA PHE A 88 1.34 -3.03 7.46
C PHE A 88 2.50 -2.31 8.14
N TRP A 89 2.33 -1.94 9.41
CA TRP A 89 3.20 -1.00 10.09
C TRP A 89 3.74 -1.51 11.41
N ASN A 90 5.07 -1.60 11.51
CA ASN A 90 5.82 -1.95 12.72
C ASN A 90 5.83 -0.87 13.83
N GLY A 91 5.08 0.24 13.65
CA GLY A 91 5.02 1.33 14.65
C GLY A 91 6.15 2.36 14.58
N TYR A 92 7.24 2.12 13.84
CA TYR A 92 8.38 3.04 13.77
C TYR A 92 8.78 3.50 12.36
N SER A 93 8.37 2.79 11.30
CA SER A 93 8.66 3.22 9.91
C SER A 93 8.11 4.61 9.63
N THR A 94 9.00 5.57 9.43
CA THR A 94 8.65 6.98 9.16
C THR A 94 8.00 7.15 7.79
N GLY A 95 8.42 6.36 6.80
CA GLY A 95 7.84 6.36 5.46
C GLY A 95 6.40 5.87 5.46
N THR A 96 6.12 4.77 6.17
CA THR A 96 4.76 4.23 6.31
C THR A 96 3.87 5.19 7.09
N LYS A 97 4.37 5.73 8.22
CA LYS A 97 3.67 6.74 9.02
C LYS A 97 3.33 7.99 8.20
N TYR A 98 4.25 8.47 7.36
CA TYR A 98 4.00 9.59 6.45
C TYR A 98 2.81 9.30 5.51
N THR A 99 2.80 8.13 4.88
CA THR A 99 1.73 7.76 3.95
C THR A 99 0.38 7.61 4.65
N ILE A 100 0.34 6.98 5.84
CA ILE A 100 -0.87 6.88 6.67
C ILE A 100 -1.42 8.27 7.00
N ASN A 101 -0.56 9.18 7.47
CA ASN A 101 -0.99 10.54 7.83
C ASN A 101 -1.48 11.32 6.62
N PHE A 102 -0.80 11.20 5.48
CA PHE A 102 -1.23 11.85 4.25
C PHE A 102 -2.58 11.34 3.76
N ALA A 103 -2.84 10.03 3.85
CA ALA A 103 -4.15 9.44 3.53
C ALA A 103 -5.26 9.97 4.44
N LYS A 104 -5.03 10.01 5.75
CA LYS A 104 -5.98 10.59 6.71
C LYS A 104 -6.29 12.06 6.45
N ASN A 105 -5.28 12.85 6.07
CA ASN A 105 -5.47 14.26 5.72
C ASN A 105 -6.31 14.46 4.46
N LEU A 106 -6.40 13.44 3.59
CA LEU A 106 -7.28 13.44 2.42
C LEU A 106 -8.58 12.68 2.67
N GLU A 107 -8.91 12.39 3.94
CA GLU A 107 -10.12 11.67 4.35
C GLU A 107 -10.28 10.30 3.70
N LYS A 108 -9.17 9.68 3.27
CA LYS A 108 -9.15 8.32 2.72
C LYS A 108 -9.29 7.30 3.85
N GLU A 109 -9.92 6.18 3.54
CA GLU A 109 -9.99 5.06 4.48
C GLU A 109 -8.61 4.41 4.66
N VAL A 110 -8.23 4.15 5.91
CA VAL A 110 -6.94 3.54 6.24
C VAL A 110 -7.10 2.42 7.25
N ILE A 111 -6.74 1.20 6.84
CA ILE A 111 -6.60 0.05 7.73
C ILE A 111 -5.13 -0.04 8.14
N ILE A 112 -4.86 0.08 9.43
CA ILE A 112 -3.50 -0.05 9.99
C ILE A 112 -3.38 -1.44 10.63
N VAL A 113 -2.56 -2.29 10.03
CA VAL A 113 -2.24 -3.61 10.57
C VAL A 113 -0.88 -3.52 11.26
N LYS A 114 -0.90 -3.54 12.60
CA LYS A 114 0.32 -3.60 13.40
C LYS A 114 0.86 -5.03 13.45
N TYR A 115 2.18 -5.16 13.49
CA TYR A 115 2.90 -6.42 13.64
C TYR A 115 4.21 -6.21 14.40
#